data_AF-A0A369THK8-F1
#
_entry.id   AF-A0A369THK8-F1
#
_cell.length_a   1.000
_cell.length_b   1.000
_cell.length_c   1.000
_cell.angle_alpha   90.00
_cell.angle_beta   90.00
_cell.angle_gamma   90.00
#
_symmetry.space_group_name_H-M   'P 1'
#
loop_
_entity.id
_entity.type
_entity.pdbx_description
1 polymer ?
#
loop_
_entity_poly.entity_id
_entity_poly.type
_entity_poly.pdbx_seq_one_letter_code
_entity_poly.pdbx_strand_id
1 'polypeptide(L)'
;MENVLAIVVGILVACATFLILSRDLIRILLGIAILSNAANLLIFTAGRVTRDAPPLVPGDLEVPAGAYANPLPQALILTAIVIGFGLLAFALVLSYRAYVAMRTVDVDAMREAEPPYPDQSPPTGEDGRQTPLRRRGAAGTPTREAAQ
;
A
#
# COMPACT_ATOMS: atom_id res chain seq x y z
N MET A 1 -29.79 -9.89 5.21
CA MET A 1 -28.98 -8.69 4.86
C MET A 1 -27.49 -9.03 4.86
N GLU A 2 -27.01 -9.73 5.87
CA GLU A 2 -25.58 -10.08 6.04
C GLU A 2 -24.99 -10.81 4.83
N ASN A 3 -25.71 -11.78 4.24
CA ASN A 3 -25.22 -12.51 3.06
C ASN A 3 -24.98 -11.60 1.84
N VAL A 4 -25.84 -10.59 1.62
CA VAL A 4 -25.66 -9.63 0.51
C VAL A 4 -24.42 -8.78 0.79
N LEU A 5 -24.26 -8.32 2.02
CA LEU A 5 -23.12 -7.52 2.43
C LEU A 5 -21.80 -8.31 2.31
N ALA A 6 -21.81 -9.59 2.65
CA ALA A 6 -20.67 -10.49 2.48
C ALA A 6 -20.27 -10.66 1.01
N ILE A 7 -21.25 -10.80 0.10
CA ILE A 7 -20.99 -10.87 -1.36
C ILE A 7 -20.38 -9.56 -1.85
N VAL A 8 -20.94 -8.41 -1.45
CA VAL A 8 -20.44 -7.08 -1.83
C VAL A 8 -19.01 -6.86 -1.34
N VAL A 9 -18.72 -7.21 -0.08
CA VAL A 9 -17.36 -7.13 0.48
C VAL A 9 -16.41 -8.04 -0.29
N GLY A 10 -16.82 -9.27 -0.61
CA GLY A 10 -16.02 -10.19 -1.42
C GLY A 10 -15.67 -9.61 -2.80
N ILE A 11 -16.63 -9.00 -3.49
CA ILE A 11 -16.42 -8.33 -4.77
C ILE A 11 -15.47 -7.14 -4.64
N LEU A 12 -15.64 -6.30 -3.60
CA LEU A 12 -14.78 -5.15 -3.35
C LEU A 12 -13.34 -5.58 -3.05
N VAL A 13 -13.14 -6.60 -2.22
CA VAL A 13 -11.82 -7.16 -1.93
C VAL A 13 -11.20 -7.73 -3.19
N ALA A 14 -11.93 -8.53 -3.98
CA ALA A 14 -11.42 -9.08 -5.24
C ALA A 14 -11.00 -7.99 -6.24
N CYS A 15 -11.84 -6.95 -6.40
CA CYS A 15 -11.54 -5.80 -7.25
C CYS A 15 -10.31 -5.02 -6.76
N ALA A 16 -10.24 -4.74 -5.46
CA ALA A 16 -9.12 -4.05 -4.85
C ALA A 16 -7.81 -4.81 -5.03
N THR A 17 -7.81 -6.12 -4.74
CA THR A 17 -6.65 -6.99 -4.95
C THR A 17 -6.25 -6.99 -6.42
N PHE A 18 -7.20 -7.16 -7.35
CA PHE A 18 -6.90 -7.11 -8.78
C PHE A 18 -6.21 -5.80 -9.21
N LEU A 19 -6.67 -4.66 -8.69
CA LEU A 19 -6.08 -3.36 -8.99
C LEU A 19 -4.69 -3.18 -8.35
N ILE A 20 -4.47 -3.70 -7.14
CA ILE A 20 -3.16 -3.67 -6.46
C ILE A 20 -2.11 -4.49 -7.22
N LEU A 21 -2.50 -5.57 -7.89
CA LEU A 21 -1.59 -6.36 -8.74
C LEU A 21 -1.31 -5.74 -10.11
N SER A 22 -1.85 -4.55 -10.40
CA SER A 22 -1.60 -3.90 -11.69
C SER A 22 -0.24 -3.20 -11.72
N ARG A 23 0.28 -2.97 -12.93
CA ARG A 23 1.54 -2.26 -13.16
C ARG A 23 1.42 -0.74 -13.12
N ASP A 24 0.20 -0.23 -13.04
CA ASP A 24 -0.07 1.21 -13.09
C ASP A 24 -0.22 1.74 -11.65
N LEU A 25 0.63 2.70 -11.28
CA LEU A 25 0.68 3.27 -9.94
C LEU A 25 -0.69 3.85 -9.51
N ILE A 26 -1.44 4.48 -10.42
CA ILE A 26 -2.74 5.07 -10.11
C ILE A 26 -3.77 3.98 -9.83
N ARG A 27 -3.76 2.89 -10.60
CA ARG A 27 -4.60 1.73 -10.35
C ARG A 27 -4.30 1.09 -9.00
N ILE A 28 -3.02 0.98 -8.61
CA ILE A 28 -2.64 0.48 -7.28
C ILE A 28 -3.24 1.36 -6.19
N LEU A 29 -3.15 2.70 -6.32
CA LEU A 29 -3.71 3.64 -5.35
C LEU A 29 -5.24 3.53 -5.23
N LEU A 30 -5.94 3.38 -6.36
CA LEU A 30 -7.38 3.12 -6.37
C LEU A 30 -7.71 1.78 -5.70
N GLY A 31 -6.89 0.75 -5.93
CA GLY A 31 -7.01 -0.54 -5.27
C GLY A 31 -6.91 -0.42 -3.74
N ILE A 32 -5.93 0.33 -3.24
CA ILE A 32 -5.77 0.62 -1.80
C ILE A 32 -7.00 1.35 -1.24
N ALA A 33 -7.52 2.35 -1.97
CA ALA A 33 -8.71 3.10 -1.56
C ALA A 33 -9.95 2.20 -1.48
N ILE A 34 -10.16 1.34 -2.47
CA ILE A 34 -11.28 0.37 -2.48
C ILE A 34 -11.09 -0.65 -1.35
N LEU A 35 -9.88 -1.14 -1.11
CA LEU A 35 -9.59 -2.09 -0.03
C LEU A 35 -9.92 -1.50 1.35
N SER A 36 -9.57 -0.23 1.58
CA SER A 36 -9.90 0.47 2.82
C SER A 36 -11.41 0.55 3.05
N ASN A 37 -12.18 0.86 2.01
CA ASN A 37 -13.65 0.86 2.08
C ASN A 37 -14.22 -0.55 2.31
N ALA A 38 -13.64 -1.58 1.67
CA ALA A 38 -14.02 -2.97 1.88
C ALA A 38 -13.77 -3.42 3.33
N ALA A 39 -12.65 -3.03 3.92
CA ALA A 39 -12.32 -3.30 5.32
C ALA A 39 -13.32 -2.62 6.28
N ASN A 40 -13.70 -1.36 6.01
CA ASN A 40 -14.73 -0.66 6.79
C ASN A 40 -16.08 -1.40 6.75
N LEU A 41 -16.50 -1.87 5.57
CA LEU A 41 -17.72 -2.67 5.43
C LEU A 41 -17.61 -4.05 6.10
N LEU A 42 -16.43 -4.67 6.08
CA LEU A 42 -16.20 -5.94 6.77
C LEU A 42 -16.37 -5.79 8.29
N ILE A 43 -15.77 -4.74 8.88
CA ILE A 43 -15.93 -4.41 10.31
C ILE A 43 -17.41 -4.13 10.63
N PHE A 44 -18.10 -3.38 9.76
CA PHE A 44 -19.53 -3.11 9.92
C PHE A 44 -20.36 -4.40 9.92
N THR A 45 -20.06 -5.33 9.01
CA THR A 45 -20.74 -6.62 8.90
C THR A 45 -20.50 -7.49 10.14
N ALA A 46 -19.28 -7.51 10.66
CA ALA A 46 -18.90 -8.27 11.86
C ALA A 46 -19.63 -7.78 13.13
N GLY A 47 -20.07 -6.51 13.13
CA GLY A 47 -20.79 -5.87 14.22
C GLY A 47 -22.23 -6.32 14.46
N ARG A 48 -22.77 -7.21 13.61
CA ARG A 48 -24.19 -7.52 13.42
C ARG A 48 -24.99 -6.30 12.95
N VAL A 49 -25.58 -6.42 11.76
CA VAL A 49 -26.39 -5.36 11.16
C VAL A 49 -27.82 -5.46 11.67
N THR A 50 -28.06 -4.99 12.89
CA THR A 50 -29.43 -4.84 13.42
C THR A 50 -29.97 -3.44 13.12
N ARG A 51 -31.26 -3.35 12.81
CA ARG A 51 -32.00 -2.07 12.66
C ARG A 51 -32.46 -1.55 14.02
N ASP A 52 -31.51 -1.39 14.94
CA ASP A 52 -31.77 -0.85 16.27
C ASP A 52 -31.59 0.68 16.30
N ALA A 53 -31.97 1.31 17.41
CA ALA A 53 -31.76 2.74 17.61
C ALA A 53 -30.26 3.11 17.51
N PRO A 54 -29.90 4.30 16.98
CA PRO A 54 -28.51 4.76 16.95
C PRO A 54 -27.91 4.73 18.37
N PRO A 55 -26.63 4.38 18.57
CA PRO A 55 -26.01 4.23 19.89
C PRO A 55 -25.75 5.59 20.56
N LEU A 56 -26.82 6.31 20.83
CA LEU A 56 -26.86 7.62 21.45
C LEU A 56 -27.85 7.53 22.61
N VAL A 57 -27.35 7.73 23.82
CA VAL A 57 -28.24 7.76 25.00
C VAL A 57 -28.97 9.11 25.01
N PRO A 58 -30.32 9.12 25.07
CA PRO A 58 -31.09 10.35 25.25
C PRO A 58 -30.64 11.09 26.51
N GLY A 59 -30.56 12.43 26.46
CA GLY A 59 -30.00 13.24 27.56
C GLY A 59 -30.78 13.20 28.88
N ASP A 60 -31.97 12.62 28.87
CA ASP A 60 -32.88 12.39 29.99
C ASP A 60 -32.68 11.01 30.67
N LEU A 61 -31.80 10.15 30.13
CA LEU A 61 -31.55 8.80 30.63
C LEU A 61 -30.05 8.55 30.84
N GLU A 62 -29.69 7.88 31.94
CA GLU A 62 -28.31 7.41 32.15
C GLU A 62 -28.05 6.05 31.49
N VAL A 63 -29.11 5.30 31.18
CA VAL A 63 -29.06 3.96 30.60
C VAL A 63 -29.97 3.89 29.38
N PRO A 64 -29.51 3.31 28.25
CA PRO A 64 -30.33 3.15 27.07
C PRO A 64 -31.59 2.33 27.35
N ALA A 65 -32.76 2.91 27.11
CA ALA A 65 -34.04 2.19 27.17
C ALA A 65 -34.30 1.47 25.83
N GLY A 66 -34.10 0.15 25.79
CA GLY A 66 -34.37 -0.69 24.61
C GLY A 66 -33.13 -1.22 23.90
N ALA A 67 -33.29 -1.67 22.65
CA ALA A 67 -32.22 -2.19 21.82
C ALA A 67 -31.55 -1.05 21.01
N TYR A 68 -30.23 -0.94 21.14
CA TYR A 68 -29.39 0.03 20.45
C TYR A 68 -28.36 -0.70 19.59
N ALA A 69 -27.97 -0.07 18.48
CA ALA A 69 -26.93 -0.63 17.61
C ALA A 69 -25.59 -0.72 18.36
N ASN A 70 -24.74 -1.66 17.96
CA ASN A 70 -23.45 -1.86 18.61
C ASN A 70 -22.51 -0.65 18.38
N PRO A 71 -22.05 0.06 19.43
CA PRO A 71 -21.16 1.20 19.28
C PRO A 71 -19.71 0.80 18.92
N LEU A 72 -19.29 -0.43 19.24
CA LEU A 72 -17.90 -0.86 19.06
C LEU A 72 -17.46 -0.87 17.58
N PRO A 73 -18.18 -1.51 16.63
CA PRO A 73 -17.85 -1.44 15.21
C PRO A 73 -17.82 -0.02 14.67
N GLN A 74 -18.72 0.86 15.15
CA GLN A 74 -18.81 2.24 14.68
C GLN A 74 -17.57 3.05 15.06
N ALA A 75 -17.11 2.93 16.32
CA ALA A 75 -15.88 3.58 16.77
C ALA A 75 -14.63 3.05 16.04
N LEU A 76 -14.58 1.74 15.80
CA LEU A 76 -13.48 1.11 15.04
C LEU A 76 -13.44 1.61 13.59
N ILE A 77 -14.60 1.73 12.93
CA ILE A 77 -14.70 2.24 11.56
C ILE A 77 -14.25 3.71 11.48
N LEU A 78 -14.67 4.56 12.42
CA LEU A 78 -14.24 5.97 12.43
C LEU A 78 -12.70 6.08 12.51
N THR A 79 -12.09 5.25 13.36
CA THR A 79 -10.62 5.18 13.49
C THR A 79 -9.97 4.69 12.20
N ALA A 80 -10.51 3.61 11.61
CA ALA A 80 -10.02 3.05 10.36
C ALA A 80 -10.12 4.05 9.18
N ILE A 81 -11.19 4.84 9.11
CA ILE A 81 -11.36 5.88 8.08
C ILE A 81 -10.26 6.93 8.18
N VAL A 82 -9.95 7.43 9.38
CA VAL A 82 -8.93 8.48 9.55
C VAL A 82 -7.53 7.96 9.22
N ILE A 83 -7.19 6.74 9.67
CA ILE A 83 -5.91 6.10 9.34
C ILE A 83 -5.81 5.85 7.82
N GLY A 84 -6.87 5.29 7.23
CA GLY A 84 -6.94 5.01 5.79
C GLY A 84 -6.78 6.28 4.96
N PHE A 85 -7.44 7.36 5.35
CA PHE A 85 -7.30 8.66 4.69
C PHE A 85 -5.87 9.21 4.79
N GLY A 86 -5.25 9.16 5.97
CA GLY A 86 -3.87 9.61 6.18
C GLY A 86 -2.87 8.83 5.33
N LEU A 87 -2.98 7.50 5.30
CA LEU A 87 -2.13 6.63 4.49
C LEU A 87 -2.36 6.85 2.98
N LEU A 88 -3.61 7.03 2.55
CA LEU A 88 -3.93 7.29 1.15
C LEU A 88 -3.40 8.65 0.68
N ALA A 89 -3.57 9.70 1.50
CA ALA A 89 -3.03 11.02 1.21
C ALA A 89 -1.50 11.00 1.13
N PHE A 90 -0.84 10.32 2.07
CA PHE A 90 0.61 10.11 2.03
C PHE A 90 1.04 9.35 0.76
N ALA A 91 0.39 8.24 0.44
CA ALA A 91 0.68 7.45 -0.75
C ALA A 91 0.47 8.25 -2.05
N LEU A 92 -0.57 9.10 -2.12
CA LEU A 92 -0.82 10.02 -3.24
C LEU A 92 0.33 11.01 -3.41
N VAL A 93 0.77 11.67 -2.33
CA VAL A 93 1.88 12.63 -2.39
C VAL A 93 3.18 11.93 -2.78
N LEU A 94 3.46 10.75 -2.21
CA LEU A 94 4.63 9.95 -2.56
C LEU A 94 4.60 9.54 -4.04
N SER A 95 3.46 9.09 -4.53
CA SER A 95 3.26 8.69 -5.93
C SER A 95 3.46 9.87 -6.87
N TYR A 96 2.92 11.03 -6.52
CA TYR A 96 3.14 12.27 -7.27
C TYR A 96 4.63 12.63 -7.31
N ARG A 97 5.33 12.56 -6.17
CA ARG A 97 6.78 12.82 -6.11
C ARG A 97 7.58 11.83 -6.96
N ALA A 98 7.21 10.55 -6.95
CA ALA A 98 7.83 9.53 -7.77
C ALA A 98 7.62 9.80 -9.26
N TYR A 99 6.40 10.17 -9.67
CA TYR A 99 6.10 10.58 -11.04
C TYR A 99 6.91 11.80 -11.47
N VAL A 100 7.04 12.83 -10.62
CA VAL A 100 7.85 14.02 -10.95
C VAL A 100 9.32 13.67 -11.17
N ALA A 101 9.86 12.71 -10.41
CA ALA A 101 11.25 12.27 -10.49
C ALA A 101 11.52 11.34 -11.68
N MET A 102 10.67 10.33 -11.89
CA MET A 102 10.92 9.25 -12.86
C MET A 102 10.14 9.43 -14.17
N ARG A 103 9.16 10.34 -14.21
CA ARG A 103 8.28 10.65 -15.35
C ARG A 103 7.50 9.44 -15.89
N THR A 104 7.33 8.42 -15.06
CA THR A 104 6.58 7.20 -15.37
C THR A 104 5.64 6.85 -14.22
N VAL A 105 4.55 6.15 -14.55
CA VAL A 105 3.62 5.51 -13.59
C VAL A 105 3.63 3.98 -13.73
N ASP A 106 4.44 3.42 -14.63
CA ASP A 106 4.66 1.97 -14.73
C ASP A 106 5.66 1.55 -13.66
N VAL A 107 5.21 0.77 -12.68
CA VAL A 107 6.06 0.32 -11.57
C VAL A 107 7.23 -0.55 -12.03
N ASP A 108 7.09 -1.29 -13.14
CA ASP A 108 8.19 -2.11 -13.68
C ASP A 108 9.32 -1.27 -14.27
N ALA A 109 9.03 -0.02 -14.65
CA ALA A 109 10.03 0.92 -15.14
C ALA A 109 10.74 1.68 -14.00
N MET A 110 10.27 1.58 -12.76
CA MET A 110 10.81 2.30 -11.59
C MET A 110 12.01 1.57 -10.96
N ARG A 111 13.02 1.22 -11.77
CA ARG A 111 14.17 0.36 -11.39
C ARG A 111 15.47 1.12 -11.07
N GLU A 112 15.40 2.42 -10.78
CA GLU A 112 16.59 3.28 -10.56
C GLU A 112 17.57 2.75 -9.50
N ALA A 113 17.06 2.06 -8.47
CA ALA A 113 17.89 1.51 -7.40
C ALA A 113 18.50 0.12 -7.72
N GLU A 114 18.12 -0.51 -8.84
CA GLU A 114 18.56 -1.86 -9.18
C GLU A 114 19.91 -1.84 -9.90
N PRO A 115 20.88 -2.69 -9.50
CA PRO A 115 22.15 -2.79 -10.21
C PRO A 115 21.94 -3.28 -11.65
N PRO A 116 22.73 -2.82 -12.64
CA PRO A 116 22.62 -3.29 -14.02
C PRO A 116 22.95 -4.78 -14.11
N TYR A 117 21.94 -5.63 -14.36
CA TYR A 117 22.15 -7.04 -14.66
C TYR A 117 22.51 -7.22 -16.15
N PRO A 118 23.59 -7.95 -16.50
CA PRO A 118 24.07 -8.09 -17.88
C PRO A 118 23.06 -8.64 -18.88
N ASP A 119 22.03 -9.36 -18.41
CA ASP A 119 21.06 -10.09 -19.22
C ASP A 119 19.58 -9.90 -18.79
N GLN A 120 19.30 -8.97 -17.87
CA GLN A 120 17.98 -8.79 -17.23
C GLN A 120 17.39 -10.06 -16.58
N SER A 121 18.19 -11.10 -16.36
CA SER A 121 17.74 -12.30 -15.66
C SER A 121 17.54 -11.98 -14.17
N PRO A 122 16.48 -12.50 -13.53
CA PRO A 122 16.32 -12.38 -12.08
C PRO A 122 17.57 -12.92 -11.38
N PRO A 123 18.04 -12.29 -10.28
CA PRO A 123 19.18 -12.77 -9.56
C PRO A 123 18.92 -14.21 -9.09
N THR A 124 19.61 -15.15 -9.72
CA THR A 124 19.68 -16.51 -9.21
C THR A 124 20.54 -16.41 -7.96
N GLY A 125 20.06 -16.90 -6.81
CA GLY A 125 20.68 -16.72 -5.48
C GLY A 125 22.10 -17.28 -5.30
N GLU A 126 22.79 -17.61 -6.40
CA GLU A 126 24.15 -18.10 -6.48
C GLU A 126 25.20 -16.97 -6.66
N ASP A 127 24.79 -15.77 -7.09
CA ASP A 127 25.69 -14.66 -7.49
C ASP A 127 26.34 -13.87 -6.33
N GLY A 128 26.05 -14.23 -5.08
CA GLY A 128 26.63 -13.60 -3.88
C GLY A 128 28.14 -13.80 -3.68
N ARG A 129 28.87 -14.39 -4.64
CA ARG A 129 30.31 -14.71 -4.49
C ARG A 129 31.26 -14.00 -5.45
N GLN A 130 30.78 -13.28 -6.47
CA GLN A 130 31.65 -12.93 -7.61
C GLN A 130 31.56 -11.49 -8.11
N THR A 131 31.30 -10.51 -7.26
CA THR A 131 31.73 -9.13 -7.59
C THR A 131 33.10 -8.91 -6.96
N PRO A 132 34.22 -9.02 -7.69
CA PRO A 132 35.50 -8.65 -7.12
C PRO A 132 35.46 -7.14 -6.94
N LEU A 133 35.39 -6.71 -5.67
CA LEU A 133 35.65 -5.33 -5.28
C LEU A 133 36.98 -4.94 -5.91
N ARG A 134 36.92 -4.15 -6.99
CA ARG A 134 38.08 -3.73 -7.77
C ARG A 134 39.01 -2.99 -6.83
N ARG A 135 40.03 -3.70 -6.31
CA ARG A 135 41.05 -3.13 -5.45
C ARG A 135 41.64 -1.94 -6.18
N ARG A 136 41.45 -0.75 -5.61
CA ARG A 136 42.18 0.46 -5.97
C ARG A 136 43.63 0.27 -5.51
N GLY A 137 44.37 -0.53 -6.27
CA GLY A 137 45.77 -0.83 -6.07
C GLY A 137 46.64 0.16 -6.82
N ALA A 138 47.54 0.79 -6.07
CA ALA A 138 48.63 1.63 -6.55
C ALA A 138 49.47 0.96 -7.65
N ALA A 139 49.80 1.74 -8.68
CA ALA A 139 50.97 1.60 -9.56
C ALA A 139 51.08 2.98 -10.25
N GLY A 140 52.10 3.82 -10.01
CA GLY A 140 53.51 3.49 -10.15
C GLY A 140 53.89 3.70 -11.61
N THR A 141 54.00 4.96 -12.05
CA THR A 141 54.58 5.29 -13.37
C THR A 141 56.09 5.39 -13.25
N PRO A 142 56.87 4.55 -13.97
CA PRO A 142 58.32 4.66 -14.02
C PRO A 142 58.75 5.74 -15.02
N THR A 143 59.87 6.36 -14.69
CA THR A 143 60.68 7.31 -15.45
C THR A 143 61.23 6.74 -16.76
N ARG A 144 61.40 7.60 -17.78
CA ARG A 144 62.55 7.74 -18.71
C ARG A 144 62.20 8.78 -19.80
N GLU A 145 62.84 9.95 -19.83
CA GLU A 145 64.09 10.23 -20.59
C GLU A 145 64.11 9.63 -22.01
N ALA A 146 63.83 10.46 -23.02
CA ALA A 146 64.76 10.83 -24.11
C ALA A 146 64.02 11.31 -25.37
N ALA A 147 64.55 12.39 -25.97
CA ALA A 147 64.37 12.87 -27.35
C ALA A 147 63.15 13.75 -27.69
N GLN A 148 63.24 15.05 -27.40
CA GLN A 148 63.61 16.11 -28.37
C GLN A 148 63.70 17.47 -27.69
#